data_AF-A0A8X6LEE3-F1
#
_entry.id   AF-A0A8X6LEE3-F1
#
_cell.length_a   1.000
_cell.length_b   1.000
_cell.length_c   1.000
_cell.angle_alpha   90.00
_cell.angle_beta   90.00
_cell.angle_gamma   90.00
#
_symmetry.space_group_name_H-M   'P 1'
#
loop_
_entity.id
_entity.type
_entity.pdbx_description
1 polymer ?
#
loop_
_entity_poly.entity_id
_entity_poly.type
_entity_poly.pdbx_seq_one_letter_code
_entity_poly.pdbx_strand_id
1 'polypeptide(L)'
;MPFPKWSVEPVFLCKKPLPPDKSEPCNFCPFTNTAMVNCLRQLASVAKIADKIFEEIGCECRLLAERSEKLKEKVNAYEKSVSELNARAVKVQSIEKICV
;
A
#
# COMPACT_ATOMS: atom_id res chain seq x y z
N MET A 1 -10.81 16.69 52.94
CA MET A 1 -9.66 17.56 52.56
C MET A 1 -9.79 17.87 51.07
N PRO A 2 -9.85 19.14 50.63
CA PRO A 2 -9.96 19.43 49.20
C PRO A 2 -8.59 19.24 48.52
N PHE A 3 -8.56 18.52 47.40
CA PHE A 3 -7.35 18.33 46.61
C PHE A 3 -6.82 19.67 46.07
N PRO A 4 -5.49 19.86 45.95
CA PRO A 4 -4.93 21.05 45.33
C PRO A 4 -5.46 21.18 43.91
N LYS A 5 -6.02 22.35 43.56
CA LYS A 5 -6.39 22.64 42.18
C LYS A 5 -5.12 23.05 41.43
N TRP A 6 -4.68 22.21 40.50
CA TRP A 6 -3.59 22.54 39.58
C TRP A 6 -4.21 23.20 38.35
N SER A 7 -3.94 24.48 38.13
CA SER A 7 -4.24 25.15 36.85
C SER A 7 -3.01 25.04 35.97
N VAL A 8 -3.10 24.22 34.91
CA VAL A 8 -2.06 24.17 33.87
C VAL A 8 -2.45 25.16 32.79
N GLU A 9 -1.62 26.18 32.59
CA GLU A 9 -1.79 27.13 31.50
C GLU A 9 -0.87 26.75 30.33
N PRO A 10 -1.38 26.78 29.08
CA PRO A 10 -0.57 26.52 27.91
C PRO A 10 0.49 27.61 27.74
N VAL A 11 1.73 27.22 27.41
CA VAL A 11 2.85 28.15 27.17
C VAL A 11 3.03 28.45 25.67
N PHE A 12 2.64 27.49 24.82
CA PHE A 12 2.77 27.57 23.37
C PHE A 12 1.46 27.19 22.67
N LEU A 13 1.16 27.87 21.57
CA LEU A 13 0.13 27.50 20.61
C LEU A 13 0.74 27.38 19.22
N CYS A 14 0.55 26.24 18.56
CA CYS A 14 1.10 25.99 17.22
C CYS A 14 2.61 26.29 17.10
N LYS A 15 3.40 25.90 18.11
CA LYS A 15 4.85 26.17 18.24
C LYS A 15 5.22 27.66 18.37
N LYS A 16 4.26 28.56 18.61
CA LYS A 16 4.52 29.97 18.93
C LYS A 16 4.25 30.23 20.41
N PRO A 17 5.11 30.99 21.10
CA PRO A 17 4.90 31.35 22.50
C PRO A 17 3.66 32.23 22.62
N LEU A 18 2.89 32.04 23.69
CA LEU A 18 1.83 32.96 24.05
C LEU A 18 2.41 34.28 24.56
N PRO A 19 1.75 35.43 24.32
CA PRO A 19 2.17 36.71 24.89
C PRO A 19 2.30 36.60 26.42
N PRO A 20 3.37 37.14 27.01
CA PRO A 20 3.57 37.10 28.46
C PRO A 20 2.54 37.95 29.21
N ASP A 21 1.95 38.94 28.54
CA ASP A 21 0.98 39.86 29.09
C ASP A 21 -0.44 39.44 28.66
N LYS A 22 -1.25 38.98 29.64
CA LYS A 22 -2.63 38.49 29.41
C LYS A 22 -3.62 39.62 29.10
N SER A 23 -3.14 40.87 29.08
CA SER A 23 -3.92 42.08 28.82
C SER A 23 -4.24 42.27 27.34
N GLU A 24 -3.44 41.69 26.42
CA GLU A 24 -3.75 41.67 25.01
C GLU A 24 -4.64 40.47 24.66
N PRO A 25 -5.77 40.66 23.95
CA PRO A 25 -6.57 39.55 23.48
C PRO A 25 -5.75 38.71 22.51
N CYS A 26 -5.41 37.49 22.92
CA CYS A 26 -4.76 36.53 22.05
C CYS A 26 -5.68 36.23 20.87
N ASN A 27 -5.30 36.65 19.66
CA ASN A 27 -6.02 36.34 18.43
C ASN A 27 -5.90 34.85 18.10
N PHE A 28 -6.74 34.02 18.72
CA PHE A 28 -6.71 32.56 18.60
C PHE A 28 -7.26 32.06 17.25
N CYS A 29 -8.24 32.77 16.69
CA CYS A 29 -8.95 32.39 15.47
C CYS A 29 -8.03 32.25 14.23
N PRO A 30 -7.07 33.16 13.96
CA PRO A 30 -6.10 32.98 12.88
C PRO A 30 -5.21 31.74 13.05
N PHE A 31 -4.77 31.45 14.28
CA PHE A 31 -3.89 30.29 14.56
C PHE A 31 -4.62 28.97 14.37
N THR A 32 -5.84 28.85 14.88
CA THR A 32 -6.65 27.64 14.70
C THR A 32 -7.02 27.41 13.24
N ASN A 33 -7.42 28.47 12.53
CA ASN A 33 -7.72 28.37 11.10
C ASN A 33 -6.48 27.94 10.30
N THR A 34 -5.31 28.53 10.57
CA THR A 34 -4.05 28.14 9.93
C THR A 34 -3.69 26.68 10.23
N ALA A 35 -3.85 26.24 11.48
CA ALA A 35 -3.62 24.86 11.87
C ALA A 35 -4.57 23.90 11.14
N MET A 36 -5.85 24.24 11.04
CA MET A 36 -6.85 23.46 10.33
C MET A 36 -6.53 23.34 8.83
N VAL A 37 -6.19 24.45 8.17
CA VAL A 37 -5.78 24.45 6.75
C VAL A 37 -4.54 23.57 6.54
N ASN A 38 -3.58 23.60 7.47
CA ASN A 38 -2.40 22.74 7.40
C ASN A 38 -2.76 21.26 7.56
N CYS A 39 -3.66 20.91 8.49
CA CYS A 39 -4.16 19.55 8.62
C CYS A 39 -4.86 19.08 7.34
N LEU A 40 -5.71 19.92 6.74
CA LEU A 40 -6.36 19.60 5.46
C LEU A 40 -5.34 19.39 4.33
N ARG A 41 -4.29 20.21 4.26
CA ARG A 41 -3.21 20.03 3.28
C ARG A 41 -2.45 18.72 3.50
N GLN A 42 -2.19 18.35 4.76
CA GLN A 42 -1.56 17.08 5.10
C GLN A 42 -2.44 15.90 4.70
N LEU A 43 -3.74 15.94 5.00
CA LEU A 43 -4.68 14.90 4.60
C LEU A 43 -4.78 14.77 3.07
N ALA A 44 -4.84 15.89 2.35
CA ALA A 44 -4.85 15.87 0.89
C ALA A 44 -3.55 15.27 0.31
N SER A 45 -2.40 15.57 0.92
CA SER A 45 -1.12 14.96 0.53
C SER A 45 -1.11 13.46 0.77
N VAL A 46 -1.63 12.99 1.90
CA VAL A 46 -1.71 11.57 2.22
C VAL A 46 -2.66 10.86 1.26
N ALA A 47 -3.83 11.43 0.97
CA ALA A 47 -4.77 10.87 -0.01
C ALA A 47 -4.12 10.71 -1.38
N LYS A 48 -3.40 11.73 -1.87
CA LYS A 48 -2.69 11.67 -3.14
C LYS A 48 -1.59 10.58 -3.17
N ILE A 49 -0.89 10.38 -2.05
CA ILE A 49 0.11 9.31 -1.95
C ILE A 49 -0.57 7.94 -1.94
N ALA A 50 -1.68 7.79 -1.21
CA ALA A 50 -2.44 6.55 -1.16
C ALA A 50 -2.97 6.17 -2.55
N ASP A 51 -3.54 7.12 -3.28
CA ASP A 51 -4.02 6.90 -4.65
C ASP A 51 -2.91 6.37 -5.56
N LYS A 52 -1.72 6.98 -5.51
CA LYS A 52 -0.57 6.53 -6.29
C LYS A 52 -0.15 5.09 -5.92
N ILE A 53 -0.11 4.76 -4.63
CA ILE A 53 0.25 3.41 -4.16
C ILE A 53 -0.77 2.38 -4.69
N PHE A 54 -2.07 2.68 -4.58
CA PHE A 54 -3.11 1.77 -5.05
C PHE A 54 -3.13 1.63 -6.57
N GLU A 55 -2.78 2.68 -7.31
CA GLU A 55 -2.63 2.63 -8.77
C GLU A 55 -1.47 1.72 -9.18
N GLU A 56 -0.31 1.86 -8.54
CA GLU A 56 0.87 1.01 -8.79
C GLU A 56 0.58 -0.46 -8.44
N ILE A 57 0.01 -0.73 -7.26
CA ILE A 57 -0.41 -2.08 -6.86
C ILE A 57 -1.42 -2.65 -7.86
N GLY A 58 -2.42 -1.86 -8.25
CA GLY A 58 -3.43 -2.28 -9.22
C GLY A 58 -2.82 -2.63 -10.57
N CYS A 59 -1.78 -1.92 -11.00
CA CYS A 59 -1.04 -2.23 -12.23
C CYS A 59 -0.31 -3.57 -12.14
N GLU A 60 0.44 -3.78 -11.07
CA GLU A 60 1.16 -5.05 -10.83
C GLU A 60 0.21 -6.24 -10.69
N CYS A 61 -0.92 -6.07 -10.00
CA CYS A 61 -1.94 -7.11 -9.90
C CYS A 61 -2.54 -7.47 -11.27
N ARG A 62 -2.78 -6.49 -12.15
CA ARG A 62 -3.25 -6.75 -13.52
C ARG A 62 -2.22 -7.53 -14.34
N LEU A 63 -0.94 -7.13 -14.26
CA LEU A 63 0.14 -7.84 -14.94
C LEU A 63 0.27 -9.29 -14.45
N LEU A 64 0.18 -9.49 -13.13
CA LEU A 64 0.22 -10.81 -12.53
C LEU A 64 -0.98 -11.67 -12.98
N ALA A 65 -2.18 -11.10 -13.01
CA ALA A 65 -3.39 -11.77 -13.49
C ALA A 65 -3.26 -12.21 -14.95
N GLU A 66 -2.77 -11.33 -15.84
CA GLU A 66 -2.54 -11.68 -17.24
C GLU A 66 -1.53 -12.82 -17.40
N ARG A 67 -0.42 -12.77 -16.66
CA ARG A 67 0.59 -13.83 -16.67
C ARG A 67 0.04 -15.15 -16.14
N SER A 68 -0.77 -15.09 -15.09
CA SER A 68 -1.41 -16.26 -14.48
C SER A 68 -2.41 -16.90 -15.44
N GLU A 69 -3.20 -16.11 -16.17
CA GLU A 69 -4.16 -16.65 -17.13
C GLU A 69 -3.43 -17.31 -18.31
N LYS A 70 -2.40 -16.67 -18.87
CA LYS A 70 -1.56 -17.28 -19.93
C LYS A 70 -0.91 -18.58 -19.46
N LEU A 71 -0.47 -18.65 -18.20
CA LEU A 71 0.10 -19.86 -17.63
C LEU A 71 -0.96 -20.96 -17.52
N LYS A 72 -2.14 -20.62 -17.00
CA LYS A 72 -3.28 -21.53 -16.89
C LYS A 72 -3.70 -22.10 -18.25
N GLU A 73 -3.78 -21.27 -19.28
CA GLU A 73 -4.04 -21.73 -20.66
C GLU A 73 -3.01 -22.74 -21.15
N LYS A 74 -1.71 -22.47 -20.93
CA LYS A 74 -0.63 -23.39 -21.28
C LYS A 74 -0.71 -24.70 -20.51
N VAL A 75 -0.98 -24.64 -19.21
CA VAL A 75 -1.14 -25.83 -18.36
C VAL A 75 -2.29 -26.68 -18.88
N ASN A 76 -3.45 -26.08 -19.18
CA ASN A 76 -4.58 -26.81 -19.73
C ASN A 76 -4.26 -27.46 -21.09
N ALA A 77 -3.52 -26.75 -21.96
CA ALA A 77 -3.09 -27.30 -23.24
C ALA A 77 -2.14 -28.50 -23.07
N TYR A 78 -1.21 -28.42 -22.12
CA TYR A 78 -0.32 -29.53 -21.80
C TYR A 78 -1.04 -30.70 -21.15
N GLU A 79 -1.97 -30.44 -20.23
CA GLU A 79 -2.78 -31.49 -19.60
C GLU A 79 -3.58 -32.26 -20.65
N LYS A 80 -4.20 -31.56 -21.60
CA LYS A 80 -4.86 -32.18 -22.75
C LYS A 80 -3.86 -33.02 -23.58
N SER A 81 -2.72 -32.44 -23.95
CA SER A 81 -1.68 -33.14 -24.73
C SER A 81 -1.16 -34.40 -24.02
N VAL A 82 -0.99 -34.34 -22.69
CA VAL A 82 -0.56 -35.47 -21.86
C VAL A 82 -1.63 -36.55 -21.79
N SER A 83 -2.90 -36.18 -21.68
CA SER A 83 -4.00 -37.15 -21.68
C SER A 83 -4.15 -37.88 -23.02
N GLU A 84 -3.79 -37.24 -24.13
CA GLU A 84 -3.84 -37.80 -25.48
C GLU A 84 -2.58 -38.63 -25.84
N LEU A 85 -1.50 -38.52 -25.06
CA LEU A 85 -0.25 -39.24 -25.31
C LEU A 85 -0.40 -40.74 -25.01
N ASN A 86 -0.26 -41.56 -26.05
CA ASN A 86 -0.29 -43.02 -25.94
C ASN A 86 1.12 -43.61 -25.88
N ALA A 87 1.50 -44.12 -24.71
CA ALA A 87 2.82 -44.70 -24.44
C ALA A 87 3.19 -45.91 -25.33
N ARG A 88 2.21 -46.62 -25.91
CA ARG A 88 2.48 -47.75 -26.85
C ARG A 88 2.81 -47.30 -28.27
N ALA A 89 2.43 -46.08 -28.66
CA ALA A 89 2.68 -45.56 -30.01
C ALA A 89 4.08 -44.94 -30.15
N VAL A 90 4.69 -44.53 -29.04
CA VAL A 90 6.02 -43.90 -29.03
C VAL A 90 7.10 -44.98 -29.09
N LYS A 91 7.75 -45.13 -30.26
CA LYS A 91 8.93 -46.00 -30.39
C LYS A 91 10.10 -45.35 -29.66
N VAL A 92 10.34 -45.80 -28.43
CA VAL A 92 11.61 -45.56 -27.74
C VAL A 92 12.66 -46.39 -28.47
N GLN A 93 13.73 -45.76 -28.97
CA GLN A 93 14.87 -46.51 -29.47
C GLN A 93 15.54 -47.18 -28.26
N SER A 94 15.22 -48.44 -28.02
CA SER A 94 16.00 -49.29 -27.13
C SER A 94 17.42 -49.31 -27.66
N ILE A 95 18.38 -48.85 -26.87
CA ILE A 95 19.82 -49.01 -27.15
C ILE A 95 20.15 -50.50 -26.92
N GLU A 96 19.57 -51.38 -27.73
CA GLU A 96 19.98 -52.77 -27.86
C GLU A 96 20.94 -52.86 -29.03
N LYS A 97 22.19 -52.47 -28.78
CA LYS A 97 23.43 -52.98 -29.42
C LYS A 97 24.61 -52.10 -29.00
N ILE A 98 25.04 -52.26 -27.76
CA ILE A 98 26.47 -52.18 -27.42
C ILE A 98 26.80 -53.53 -26.78
N CYS A 99 26.87 -54.58 -27.60
CA CYS A 99 27.65 -55.77 -27.26
C CYS A 99 28.99 -55.59 -27.97
N VAL A 100 30.03 -55.38 -27.16
CA VAL A 100 31.44 -55.54 -27.55
C VAL A 100 31.76 -57.03 -27.56
#